data_AF-A0A7J2Y5C1-F1
#
_entry.id   AF-A0A7J2Y5C1-F1
#
_cell.length_a   1.000
_cell.length_b   1.000
_cell.length_c   1.000
_cell.angle_alpha   90.00
_cell.angle_beta   90.00
_cell.angle_gamma   90.00
#
_symmetry.space_group_name_H-M   'P 1'
#
loop_
_entity.id
_entity.type
_entity.pdbx_description
1 polymer ?
#
loop_
_entity_poly.entity_id
_entity_poly.type
_entity_poly.pdbx_seq_one_letter_code
_entity_poly.pdbx_strand_id
1 'polypeptide(L)'
;MANDYAPRQFLRQVQIALLREYFTRRSELGNVEWDKLKEAEIEPIHEAWHGLPELKRKEVESDFRRVHAMGSSHGTRAIIEEGQFHQLDLTPDLDALDGHLNKALWTFMNHNNVFDVAERLHRADHLNGRFWRKRKDIRKKKPDVSPKALEELANAISAYYWENQGRGSPCRAETYLRVGRYHYFFVYPKDYSDTFVGYDDDDKFERRPWNPAFEVVYIYDPQDGALELHVQGDKKIVRDLQELFGRAILHEELGEETKNSTPYDLSGLKRRDFSFPTDPADRVKEVKVTALKLS
;
A
#
# COMPACT_ATOMS: atom_id res chain seq x y z
N MET A 1 -10.91 6.19 13.57
CA MET A 1 -10.11 5.50 14.60
C MET A 1 -9.55 4.26 13.92
N ALA A 2 -8.23 4.10 13.87
CA ALA A 2 -7.67 2.83 13.42
C ALA A 2 -8.13 1.78 14.43
N ASN A 3 -8.90 0.80 13.98
CA ASN A 3 -9.23 -0.33 14.83
C ASN A 3 -7.93 -1.09 15.00
N ASP A 4 -7.33 -1.06 16.19
CA ASP A 4 -6.08 -1.79 16.42
C ASP A 4 -6.36 -3.29 16.29
N TYR A 5 -5.47 -4.00 15.61
CA TYR A 5 -5.62 -5.44 15.43
C TYR A 5 -5.59 -6.14 16.79
N ALA A 6 -6.64 -6.93 17.07
CA ALA A 6 -6.74 -7.79 18.23
C ALA A 6 -7.09 -9.23 17.79
N PRO A 7 -6.25 -10.24 18.08
CA PRO A 7 -6.43 -11.61 17.59
C PRO A 7 -7.83 -12.20 17.84
N ARG A 8 -8.34 -12.07 19.07
CA ARG A 8 -9.68 -12.56 19.43
C ARG A 8 -10.80 -11.82 18.69
N GLN A 9 -10.66 -10.51 18.48
CA GLN A 9 -11.66 -9.74 17.75
C GLN A 9 -11.66 -10.12 16.28
N PHE A 10 -10.48 -10.30 15.69
CA PHE A 10 -10.32 -10.77 14.31
C PHE A 10 -11.02 -12.12 14.10
N LEU A 11 -10.72 -13.12 14.94
CA LEU A 11 -11.34 -14.44 14.85
C LEU A 11 -12.87 -14.40 14.98
N ARG A 12 -13.42 -13.46 15.77
CA ARG A 12 -14.87 -13.32 15.94
C ARG A 12 -15.57 -12.69 14.74
N GLN A 13 -14.83 -11.93 13.93
CA GLN A 13 -15.39 -11.20 12.77
C GLN A 13 -15.26 -11.99 11.46
N VAL A 14 -14.35 -12.96 11.40
CA VAL A 14 -14.15 -13.83 10.25
C VAL A 14 -15.06 -15.06 10.36
N GLN A 15 -15.65 -15.47 9.24
CA GLN A 15 -16.47 -16.69 9.17
C GLN A 15 -15.65 -17.93 9.50
N ILE A 16 -16.21 -18.83 10.31
CA ILE A 16 -15.51 -20.07 10.71
C ILE A 16 -15.15 -20.94 9.51
N ALA A 17 -15.97 -20.96 8.46
CA ALA A 17 -15.68 -21.69 7.23
C ALA A 17 -14.37 -21.22 6.57
N LEU A 18 -14.10 -19.91 6.53
CA LEU A 18 -12.86 -19.36 5.97
C LEU A 18 -11.66 -19.62 6.87
N LEU A 19 -11.83 -19.54 8.19
CA LEU A 19 -10.78 -19.92 9.14
C LEU A 19 -10.39 -21.39 9.00
N ARG A 20 -11.40 -22.28 8.89
CA ARG A 20 -11.18 -23.71 8.63
C ARG A 20 -10.38 -23.92 7.36
N GLU A 21 -10.79 -23.28 6.27
CA GLU A 21 -10.10 -23.39 4.98
C GLU A 21 -8.65 -22.91 5.07
N TYR A 22 -8.42 -21.76 5.70
CA TYR A 22 -7.10 -21.18 5.92
C TYR A 22 -6.16 -22.16 6.65
N PHE A 23 -6.59 -22.68 7.81
CA PHE A 23 -5.77 -23.59 8.60
C PHE A 23 -5.62 -24.96 7.93
N THR A 24 -6.63 -25.44 7.20
CA THR A 24 -6.55 -26.68 6.42
C THR A 24 -5.48 -26.57 5.32
N ARG A 25 -5.41 -25.46 4.58
CA ARG A 25 -4.37 -25.24 3.56
C ARG A 25 -2.96 -25.21 4.15
N ARG A 26 -2.83 -24.76 5.39
CA ARG A 26 -1.56 -24.73 6.15
C ARG A 26 -1.21 -26.07 6.81
N SER A 27 -2.09 -27.07 6.75
CA SER A 27 -1.96 -28.34 7.48
C SER A 27 -1.80 -28.14 9.00
N GLU A 28 -2.44 -27.09 9.54
CA GLU A 28 -2.42 -26.69 10.94
C GLU A 28 -3.83 -26.85 11.56
N LEU A 29 -3.94 -26.93 12.89
CA LEU A 29 -5.23 -27.02 13.63
C LEU A 29 -6.15 -28.19 13.21
N GLY A 30 -5.59 -29.29 12.70
CA GLY A 30 -6.36 -30.49 12.30
C GLY A 30 -7.15 -31.16 13.44
N ASN A 31 -6.81 -30.86 14.70
CA ASN A 31 -7.47 -31.41 15.89
C ASN A 31 -8.71 -30.63 16.32
N VAL A 32 -8.99 -29.46 15.71
CA VAL A 32 -10.16 -28.65 16.03
C VAL A 32 -11.40 -29.29 15.41
N GLU A 33 -12.44 -29.51 16.20
CA GLU A 33 -13.74 -30.03 15.71
C GLU A 33 -14.57 -28.91 15.07
N TRP A 34 -14.15 -28.47 13.87
CA TRP A 34 -14.75 -27.34 13.16
C TRP A 34 -16.27 -27.46 12.94
N ASP A 35 -16.78 -28.68 12.74
CA ASP A 35 -18.21 -28.93 12.47
C ASP A 35 -19.13 -28.69 13.69
N LYS A 36 -18.56 -28.60 14.90
CA LYS A 36 -19.32 -28.33 16.13
C LYS A 36 -19.30 -26.86 16.56
N LEU A 37 -18.46 -26.05 15.94
CA LEU A 37 -18.30 -24.65 16.31
C LEU A 37 -19.45 -23.80 15.78
N LYS A 38 -20.02 -22.94 16.63
CA LYS A 38 -20.95 -21.90 16.18
C LYS A 38 -20.17 -20.67 15.73
N GLU A 39 -20.73 -19.88 14.80
CA GLU A 39 -20.12 -18.60 14.43
C GLU A 39 -19.80 -17.74 15.67
N ALA A 40 -18.63 -17.08 15.64
CA ALA A 40 -18.02 -16.36 16.77
C ALA A 40 -17.59 -17.21 17.99
N GLU A 41 -17.72 -18.54 17.97
CA GLU A 41 -17.15 -19.44 18.98
C GLU A 41 -15.66 -19.67 18.69
N ILE A 42 -14.84 -18.75 19.19
CA ILE A 42 -13.42 -18.65 18.82
C ILE A 42 -12.46 -19.35 19.78
N GLU A 43 -12.88 -19.72 20.99
CA GLU A 43 -11.95 -20.20 22.02
C GLU A 43 -11.20 -21.47 21.58
N PRO A 44 -11.86 -22.49 20.98
CA PRO A 44 -11.15 -23.69 20.51
C PRO A 44 -10.11 -23.38 19.41
N ILE A 45 -10.41 -22.42 18.53
CA ILE A 45 -9.51 -21.98 17.46
C ILE A 45 -8.33 -21.19 18.05
N HIS A 46 -8.61 -20.27 18.96
CA HIS A 46 -7.62 -19.41 19.59
C HIS A 46 -6.65 -20.23 20.46
N GLU A 47 -7.15 -21.19 21.24
CA GLU A 47 -6.33 -22.10 22.04
C GLU A 47 -5.44 -22.99 21.15
N ALA A 48 -6.00 -23.57 20.09
CA ALA A 48 -5.25 -24.40 19.16
C ALA A 48 -4.17 -23.60 18.41
N TRP A 49 -4.48 -22.36 18.02
CA TRP A 49 -3.48 -21.44 17.44
C TRP A 49 -2.40 -21.06 18.44
N HIS A 50 -2.76 -20.75 19.69
CA HIS A 50 -1.79 -20.43 20.74
C HIS A 50 -0.86 -21.62 21.06
N GLY A 51 -1.35 -22.85 20.91
CA GLY A 51 -0.59 -24.10 21.08
C GLY A 51 0.34 -24.45 19.92
N LEU A 52 0.34 -23.70 18.81
CA LEU A 52 1.30 -23.91 17.72
C LEU A 52 2.73 -23.52 18.14
N PRO A 53 3.76 -24.12 17.49
CA PRO A 53 5.14 -23.63 17.61
C PRO A 53 5.23 -22.13 17.32
N GLU A 54 6.12 -21.43 18.02
CA GLU A 54 6.20 -19.97 17.99
C GLU A 54 6.31 -19.40 16.57
N LEU A 55 7.18 -19.98 15.73
CA LEU A 55 7.35 -19.55 14.35
C LEU A 55 6.03 -19.63 13.56
N LYS A 56 5.28 -20.71 13.71
CA LYS A 56 3.96 -20.89 13.06
C LYS A 56 2.92 -19.92 13.59
N ARG A 57 2.92 -19.70 14.91
CA ARG A 57 2.05 -18.70 15.54
C ARG A 57 2.33 -17.30 14.99
N LYS A 58 3.60 -16.90 14.87
CA LYS A 58 4.06 -15.61 14.29
C LYS A 58 3.68 -15.48 12.82
N GLU A 59 3.83 -16.53 12.02
CA GLU A 59 3.39 -16.56 10.61
C GLU A 59 1.90 -16.26 10.49
N VAL A 60 1.06 -16.99 11.24
CA VAL A 60 -0.40 -16.79 11.23
C VAL A 60 -0.78 -15.40 11.73
N GLU A 61 -0.12 -14.89 12.77
CA GLU A 61 -0.37 -13.54 13.25
C GLU A 61 -0.04 -12.48 12.21
N SER A 62 1.08 -12.65 11.49
CA SER A 62 1.49 -11.77 10.39
C SER A 62 0.42 -11.76 9.29
N ASP A 63 -0.03 -12.94 8.84
CA ASP A 63 -1.05 -13.08 7.80
C ASP A 63 -2.37 -12.39 8.22
N PHE A 64 -2.84 -12.61 9.46
CA PHE A 64 -4.06 -11.98 9.97
C PHE A 64 -3.94 -10.47 10.12
N ARG A 65 -2.76 -9.94 10.48
CA ARG A 65 -2.53 -8.49 10.52
C ARG A 65 -2.64 -7.87 9.13
N ARG A 66 -2.08 -8.53 8.10
CA ARG A 66 -2.19 -8.09 6.69
C ARG A 66 -3.64 -8.10 6.21
N VAL A 67 -4.35 -9.20 6.45
CA VAL A 67 -5.79 -9.31 6.14
C VAL A 67 -6.61 -8.25 6.88
N HIS A 68 -6.33 -8.03 8.16
CA HIS A 68 -7.02 -7.01 8.95
C HIS A 68 -6.80 -5.60 8.41
N ALA A 69 -5.59 -5.26 7.96
CA ALA A 69 -5.30 -3.97 7.33
C ALA A 69 -6.13 -3.71 6.06
N MET A 70 -6.49 -4.78 5.33
CA MET A 70 -7.33 -4.74 4.13
C MET A 70 -8.83 -4.91 4.44
N GLY A 71 -9.21 -5.20 5.69
CA GLY A 71 -10.57 -5.46 6.15
C GLY A 71 -11.48 -4.23 6.22
N SER A 72 -11.44 -3.36 5.22
CA SER A 72 -12.25 -2.15 5.12
C SER A 72 -12.88 -1.99 3.72
N SER A 73 -13.79 -1.02 3.58
CA SER A 73 -14.35 -0.67 2.27
C SER A 73 -13.29 -0.21 1.27
N HIS A 74 -12.28 0.54 1.74
CA HIS A 74 -11.15 0.98 0.91
C HIS A 74 -10.26 -0.20 0.48
N GLY A 75 -9.99 -1.14 1.40
CA GLY A 75 -9.23 -2.35 1.07
C GLY A 75 -9.97 -3.26 0.08
N THR A 76 -11.28 -3.44 0.25
CA THR A 76 -12.11 -4.18 -0.72
C THR A 76 -12.11 -3.51 -2.08
N ARG A 77 -12.21 -2.18 -2.13
CA ARG A 77 -12.14 -1.43 -3.40
C ARG A 77 -10.78 -1.61 -4.09
N ALA A 78 -9.69 -1.55 -3.33
CA ALA A 78 -8.35 -1.77 -3.86
C ALA A 78 -8.19 -3.18 -4.47
N ILE A 79 -8.74 -4.20 -3.82
CA ILE A 79 -8.74 -5.58 -4.34
C ILE A 79 -9.52 -5.68 -5.66
N ILE A 80 -10.70 -5.06 -5.75
CA ILE A 80 -11.53 -5.09 -6.96
C ILE A 80 -10.84 -4.33 -8.12
N GLU A 81 -10.32 -3.13 -7.85
CA GLU A 81 -9.57 -2.32 -8.82
C GLU A 81 -8.37 -3.11 -9.38
N GLU A 82 -7.63 -3.79 -8.51
CA GLU A 82 -6.44 -4.56 -8.90
C GLU A 82 -6.81 -5.85 -9.64
N GLY A 83 -7.88 -6.54 -9.23
CA GLY A 83 -8.42 -7.68 -9.96
C GLY A 83 -8.79 -7.29 -11.40
N GLN A 84 -9.56 -6.21 -11.57
CA GLN A 84 -9.96 -5.70 -12.89
C GLN A 84 -8.74 -5.33 -13.76
N PHE A 85 -7.72 -4.70 -13.16
CA PHE A 85 -6.47 -4.39 -13.86
C PHE A 85 -5.77 -5.65 -14.39
N HIS A 86 -5.79 -6.74 -13.61
CA HIS A 86 -5.31 -8.06 -14.02
C HIS A 86 -6.31 -8.88 -14.84
N GLN A 87 -7.40 -8.28 -15.33
CA GLN A 87 -8.47 -8.95 -16.10
C GLN A 87 -9.14 -10.10 -15.35
N LEU A 88 -9.18 -10.00 -14.02
CA LEU A 88 -9.80 -10.93 -13.12
C LEU A 88 -10.98 -10.26 -12.40
N ASP A 89 -12.20 -10.63 -12.77
CA ASP A 89 -13.40 -10.12 -12.09
C ASP A 89 -13.65 -10.88 -10.78
N LEU A 90 -13.22 -10.27 -9.68
CA LEU A 90 -13.41 -10.79 -8.32
C LEU A 90 -14.79 -10.41 -7.73
N THR A 91 -15.55 -9.54 -8.39
CA THR A 91 -16.80 -8.99 -7.84
C THR A 91 -17.80 -10.07 -7.45
N PRO A 92 -18.07 -11.11 -8.29
CA PRO A 92 -19.05 -12.14 -7.95
C PRO A 92 -18.69 -12.93 -6.68
N ASP A 93 -17.44 -13.35 -6.55
CA ASP A 93 -16.97 -14.11 -5.39
C ASP A 93 -16.96 -13.24 -4.12
N LEU A 94 -16.54 -11.99 -4.24
CA LEU A 94 -16.52 -11.06 -3.12
C LEU A 94 -17.93 -10.65 -2.68
N ASP A 95 -18.91 -10.57 -3.58
CA ASP A 95 -20.30 -10.25 -3.24
C ASP A 95 -21.01 -11.41 -2.53
N ALA A 96 -20.57 -12.64 -2.72
CA ALA A 96 -21.07 -13.81 -1.99
C ALA A 96 -20.57 -13.85 -0.52
N LEU A 97 -19.57 -13.03 -0.16
CA LEU A 97 -18.97 -13.00 1.17
C LEU A 97 -19.44 -11.79 1.97
N ASP A 98 -19.99 -12.04 3.16
CA ASP A 98 -20.40 -10.98 4.08
C ASP A 98 -19.19 -10.38 4.80
N GLY A 99 -19.01 -9.06 4.69
CA GLY A 99 -18.01 -8.32 5.46
C GLY A 99 -16.61 -8.26 4.84
N HIS A 100 -15.93 -7.13 5.06
CA HIS A 100 -14.65 -6.81 4.41
C HIS A 100 -13.49 -7.72 4.83
N LEU A 101 -13.48 -8.22 6.06
CA LEU A 101 -12.45 -9.15 6.52
C LEU A 101 -12.54 -10.50 5.81
N ASN A 102 -13.75 -11.00 5.58
CA ASN A 102 -13.97 -12.25 4.84
C ASN A 102 -13.53 -12.10 3.39
N LYS A 103 -13.89 -10.98 2.74
CA LYS A 103 -13.42 -10.62 1.39
C LYS A 103 -11.89 -10.56 1.31
N ALA A 104 -11.24 -9.92 2.29
CA ALA A 104 -9.79 -9.81 2.35
C ALA A 104 -9.11 -11.17 2.56
N LEU A 105 -9.59 -12.00 3.51
CA LEU A 105 -9.04 -13.32 3.79
C LEU A 105 -9.20 -14.27 2.60
N TRP A 106 -10.38 -14.26 1.97
CA TRP A 106 -10.63 -15.07 0.78
C TRP A 106 -9.71 -14.68 -0.38
N THR A 107 -9.51 -13.37 -0.60
CA THR A 107 -8.58 -12.88 -1.63
C THR A 107 -7.15 -13.28 -1.30
N PHE A 108 -6.74 -13.16 -0.04
CA PHE A 108 -5.41 -13.58 0.44
C PHE A 108 -5.13 -15.06 0.13
N MET A 109 -6.13 -15.94 0.32
CA MET A 109 -5.99 -17.37 0.08
C MET A 109 -6.06 -17.76 -1.41
N ASN A 110 -6.94 -17.13 -2.18
CA ASN A 110 -7.25 -17.56 -3.56
C ASN A 110 -6.51 -16.76 -4.63
N HIS A 111 -6.20 -15.49 -4.35
CA HIS A 111 -5.59 -14.55 -5.29
C HIS A 111 -4.50 -13.72 -4.60
N ASN A 112 -3.54 -14.40 -3.98
CA ASN A 112 -2.48 -13.78 -3.18
C ASN A 112 -1.70 -12.70 -3.94
N ASN A 113 -1.41 -12.90 -5.23
CA ASN A 113 -0.75 -11.90 -6.06
C ASN A 113 -1.55 -10.57 -6.15
N VAL A 114 -2.88 -10.65 -6.29
CA VAL A 114 -3.76 -9.47 -6.31
C VAL A 114 -3.80 -8.83 -4.93
N PHE A 115 -3.90 -9.64 -3.88
CA PHE A 115 -3.89 -9.17 -2.50
C PHE A 115 -2.60 -8.38 -2.19
N ASP A 116 -1.43 -8.93 -2.54
CA ASP A 116 -0.12 -8.33 -2.29
C ASP A 116 0.02 -6.95 -2.95
N VAL A 117 -0.42 -6.81 -4.20
CA VAL A 117 -0.36 -5.54 -4.92
C VAL A 117 -1.39 -4.56 -4.34
N ALA A 118 -2.62 -5.00 -4.11
CA ALA A 118 -3.68 -4.18 -3.52
C ALA A 118 -3.28 -3.67 -2.13
N GLU A 119 -2.65 -4.49 -1.29
CA GLU A 119 -2.15 -4.11 0.03
C GLU A 119 -1.09 -3.02 -0.06
N ARG A 120 -0.13 -3.16 -0.98
CA ARG A 120 0.93 -2.15 -1.19
C ARG A 120 0.36 -0.80 -1.63
N LEU A 121 -0.56 -0.81 -2.60
CA LEU A 121 -1.22 0.40 -3.09
C LEU A 121 -2.12 1.03 -2.02
N HIS A 122 -2.91 0.21 -1.32
CA HIS A 122 -3.76 0.67 -0.22
C HIS A 122 -2.93 1.32 0.89
N ARG A 123 -1.80 0.73 1.27
CA ARG A 123 -0.89 1.32 2.25
C ARG A 123 -0.30 2.64 1.77
N ALA A 124 0.10 2.71 0.49
CA ALA A 124 0.64 3.94 -0.11
C ALA A 124 -0.39 5.10 -0.04
N ASP A 125 -1.65 4.82 -0.36
CA ASP A 125 -2.75 5.80 -0.30
C ASP A 125 -3.02 6.32 1.12
N HIS A 126 -2.69 5.53 2.14
CA HIS A 126 -2.86 5.89 3.56
C HIS A 126 -1.59 6.45 4.22
N LEU A 127 -0.51 6.65 3.46
CA LEU A 127 0.68 7.34 3.96
C LEU A 127 0.34 8.78 4.39
N ASN A 128 1.12 9.30 5.34
CA ASN A 128 0.83 10.61 5.92
C ASN A 128 0.92 11.73 4.86
N GLY A 129 -0.23 12.32 4.55
CA GLY A 129 -0.42 13.44 3.63
C GLY A 129 0.64 14.54 3.71
N ARG A 130 1.17 14.83 4.91
CA ARG A 130 2.14 15.92 5.12
C ARG A 130 3.48 15.73 4.44
N PHE A 131 3.82 14.49 4.05
CA PHE A 131 5.09 14.13 3.43
C PHE A 131 5.00 13.97 1.91
N TRP A 132 3.79 14.03 1.35
CA TRP A 132 3.59 14.06 -0.09
C TRP A 132 3.96 15.43 -0.67
N ARG A 133 4.73 15.41 -1.74
CA ARG A 133 5.18 16.59 -2.49
C ARG A 133 4.88 16.38 -3.96
N LYS A 134 4.01 17.23 -4.51
CA LYS A 134 3.54 17.13 -5.89
C LYS A 134 4.16 18.22 -6.74
N ARG A 135 4.69 17.82 -7.89
CA ARG A 135 5.28 18.67 -8.93
C ARG A 135 4.61 18.36 -10.28
N LYS A 136 4.34 19.37 -11.12
CA LYS A 136 3.51 19.22 -12.36
C LYS A 136 4.17 19.69 -13.65
N ASP A 137 5.39 20.18 -13.56
CA ASP A 137 6.23 20.60 -14.68
C ASP A 137 7.14 19.46 -15.15
N ILE A 138 6.70 18.21 -14.99
CA ILE A 138 7.41 17.04 -15.50
C ILE A 138 6.96 16.79 -16.94
N ARG A 139 7.90 16.44 -17.81
CA ARG A 139 7.58 16.12 -19.21
C ARG A 139 6.58 14.96 -19.27
N LYS A 140 5.60 15.05 -20.16
CA LYS A 140 4.58 14.02 -20.40
C LYS A 140 5.16 12.91 -21.28
N LYS A 141 5.65 11.83 -20.68
CA LYS A 141 6.17 10.67 -21.43
C LYS A 141 6.05 9.39 -20.63
N LYS A 142 6.21 8.24 -21.29
CA LYS A 142 6.24 6.95 -20.57
C LYS A 142 7.53 6.84 -19.74
N PRO A 143 7.46 6.43 -18.47
CA PRO A 143 8.65 6.17 -17.68
C PRO A 143 9.33 4.87 -18.14
N ASP A 144 10.64 4.80 -17.95
CA ASP A 144 11.40 3.55 -18.08
C ASP A 144 11.16 2.68 -16.84
N VAL A 145 10.50 1.54 -17.05
CA VAL A 145 10.18 0.55 -16.00
C VAL A 145 11.05 -0.70 -16.10
N SER A 146 12.14 -0.64 -16.89
CA SER A 146 13.05 -1.78 -17.04
C SER A 146 13.78 -2.08 -15.73
N PRO A 147 14.19 -3.35 -15.50
CA PRO A 147 14.97 -3.71 -14.31
C PRO A 147 16.23 -2.84 -14.13
N LYS A 148 16.86 -2.44 -15.25
CA LYS A 148 18.04 -1.58 -15.25
C LYS A 148 17.73 -0.18 -14.72
N ALA A 149 16.64 0.45 -15.18
CA ALA A 149 16.24 1.77 -14.69
C ALA A 149 15.86 1.75 -13.19
N LEU A 150 15.21 0.66 -12.74
CA LEU A 150 14.91 0.45 -11.31
C LEU A 150 16.18 0.28 -10.47
N GLU A 151 17.17 -0.46 -10.97
CA GLU A 151 18.47 -0.61 -10.31
C GLU A 151 19.23 0.73 -10.27
N GLU A 152 19.23 1.50 -11.35
CA GLU A 152 19.81 2.84 -11.40
C GLU A 152 19.15 3.77 -10.38
N LEU A 153 17.81 3.76 -10.27
CA LEU A 153 17.09 4.52 -9.26
C LEU A 153 17.47 4.08 -7.83
N ALA A 154 17.47 2.77 -7.56
CA ALA A 154 17.81 2.23 -6.24
C ALA A 154 19.23 2.62 -5.82
N ASN A 155 20.20 2.49 -6.74
CA ASN A 155 21.60 2.84 -6.51
C ASN A 155 21.77 4.35 -6.30
N ALA A 156 21.09 5.19 -7.08
CA ALA A 156 21.15 6.64 -6.93
C ALA A 156 20.59 7.09 -5.58
N ILE A 157 19.44 6.54 -5.15
CA ILE A 157 18.87 6.84 -3.82
C ILE A 157 19.79 6.32 -2.71
N SER A 158 20.33 5.11 -2.85
CA SER A 158 21.28 4.54 -1.89
C SER A 158 22.50 5.45 -1.71
N ALA A 159 23.11 5.90 -2.81
CA ALA A 159 24.27 6.79 -2.80
C ALA A 159 23.93 8.13 -2.13
N TYR A 160 22.78 8.72 -2.46
CA TYR A 160 22.33 9.97 -1.86
C TYR A 160 22.24 9.89 -0.33
N TYR A 161 21.53 8.87 0.18
CA TYR A 161 21.39 8.68 1.63
C TYR A 161 22.72 8.31 2.29
N TRP A 162 23.60 7.60 1.59
CA TRP A 162 24.91 7.24 2.12
C TRP A 162 25.78 8.48 2.32
N GLU A 163 25.89 9.32 1.28
CA GLU A 163 26.71 10.53 1.30
C GLU A 163 26.20 11.59 2.27
N ASN A 164 24.89 11.75 2.40
CA ASN A 164 24.30 12.80 3.23
C ASN A 164 23.98 12.35 4.67
N GLN A 165 23.79 11.04 4.91
CA GLN A 165 23.26 10.52 6.17
C GLN A 165 23.96 9.24 6.67
N GLY A 166 24.85 8.60 5.90
CA GLY A 166 25.54 7.37 6.31
C GLY A 166 24.63 6.13 6.40
N ARG A 167 23.49 6.13 5.72
CA ARG A 167 22.53 5.01 5.61
C ARG A 167 22.10 4.81 4.16
N GLY A 168 21.19 3.88 3.88
CA GLY A 168 20.57 3.72 2.57
C GLY A 168 21.04 2.52 1.76
N SER A 169 22.06 1.78 2.21
CA SER A 169 22.57 0.58 1.55
C SER A 169 22.40 -0.67 2.41
N PRO A 170 21.87 -1.80 1.88
CA PRO A 170 21.40 -1.97 0.50
C PRO A 170 20.08 -1.24 0.22
N CYS A 171 19.74 -1.10 -1.06
CA CYS A 171 18.51 -0.45 -1.53
C CYS A 171 17.88 -1.28 -2.65
N ARG A 172 16.55 -1.28 -2.72
CA ARG A 172 15.79 -1.94 -3.79
C ARG A 172 14.66 -1.02 -4.27
N ALA A 173 14.39 -1.02 -5.57
CA ALA A 173 13.26 -0.34 -6.17
C ALA A 173 12.30 -1.33 -6.85
N GLU A 174 11.01 -1.08 -6.74
CA GLU A 174 9.94 -1.84 -7.38
C GLU A 174 8.94 -0.88 -8.03
N THR A 175 8.25 -1.31 -9.09
CA THR A 175 7.26 -0.49 -9.78
C THR A 175 5.95 -1.23 -10.03
N TYR A 176 4.85 -0.48 -9.96
CA TYR A 176 3.48 -0.97 -10.18
C TYR A 176 2.70 0.05 -11.01
N LEU A 177 1.95 -0.43 -12.00
CA LEU A 177 1.05 0.41 -12.80
C LEU A 177 -0.37 0.27 -12.27
N ARG A 178 -0.92 1.34 -11.69
CA ARG A 178 -2.29 1.35 -11.17
C ARG A 178 -3.25 1.92 -12.22
N VAL A 179 -4.37 1.25 -12.42
CA VAL A 179 -5.47 1.63 -13.33
C VAL A 179 -5.00 2.06 -14.73
N GLY A 180 -3.90 1.47 -15.21
CA GLY A 180 -3.32 1.76 -16.53
C GLY A 180 -2.74 3.17 -16.71
N ARG A 181 -2.60 3.97 -15.65
CA ARG A 181 -2.13 5.37 -15.75
C ARG A 181 -1.05 5.74 -14.75
N TYR A 182 -1.23 5.42 -13.46
CA TYR A 182 -0.34 5.90 -12.41
C TYR A 182 0.79 4.91 -12.17
N HIS A 183 2.02 5.34 -12.43
CA HIS A 183 3.20 4.53 -12.17
C HIS A 183 3.71 4.78 -10.76
N TYR A 184 3.51 3.81 -9.88
CA TYR A 184 4.08 3.79 -8.54
C TYR A 184 5.50 3.25 -8.60
N PHE A 185 6.42 3.87 -7.87
CA PHE A 185 7.76 3.36 -7.64
C PHE A 185 8.03 3.36 -6.13
N PHE A 186 8.26 2.18 -5.57
CA PHE A 186 8.60 2.00 -4.17
C PHE A 186 10.09 1.75 -4.06
N VAL A 187 10.78 2.58 -3.27
CA VAL A 187 12.21 2.44 -3.02
C VAL A 187 12.43 2.18 -1.54
N TYR A 188 13.23 1.16 -1.24
CA TYR A 188 13.48 0.63 0.10
C TYR A 188 14.96 0.74 0.48
N PRO A 189 15.48 1.93 0.84
CA PRO A 189 16.84 2.06 1.34
C PRO A 189 16.92 1.51 2.77
N LYS A 190 18.03 0.83 3.09
CA LYS A 190 18.32 0.40 4.47
C LYS A 190 18.41 1.61 5.39
N ASP A 191 17.75 1.56 6.52
CA ASP A 191 17.91 2.54 7.58
C ASP A 191 19.17 2.27 8.43
N TYR A 192 19.40 3.11 9.45
CA TYR A 192 20.42 2.84 10.45
C TYR A 192 20.20 1.46 11.09
N SER A 193 21.28 0.69 11.22
CA SER A 193 21.24 -0.54 12.00
C SER A 193 20.85 -0.20 13.43
N ASP A 194 19.83 -0.87 13.95
CA ASP A 194 19.42 -0.78 15.34
C ASP A 194 19.73 -2.10 16.06
N THR A 195 19.54 -2.16 17.38
CA THR A 195 19.58 -3.41 18.14
C THR A 195 18.17 -3.79 18.53
N PHE A 196 17.65 -4.86 17.94
CA PHE A 196 16.45 -5.48 18.46
C PHE A 196 16.78 -6.15 19.80
N VAL A 197 16.05 -5.75 20.83
CA VAL A 197 16.13 -6.36 22.16
C VAL A 197 14.81 -7.10 22.38
N GLY A 198 14.89 -8.42 22.44
CA GLY A 198 13.71 -9.26 22.56
C GLY A 198 14.08 -10.70 22.86
N TYR A 199 13.23 -11.62 22.43
CA TYR A 199 13.43 -13.06 22.58
C TYR A 199 13.55 -13.69 21.20
N ASP A 200 14.46 -14.65 21.04
CA ASP A 200 14.56 -15.48 19.83
C ASP A 200 13.42 -16.51 19.78
N ASP A 201 13.42 -17.36 18.75
CA ASP A 201 12.40 -18.41 18.59
C ASP A 201 12.56 -19.58 19.60
N ASP A 202 13.57 -19.53 20.48
CA ASP A 202 13.80 -20.45 21.61
C ASP A 202 13.44 -19.79 22.96
N ASP A 203 12.71 -18.67 22.96
CA ASP A 203 12.40 -17.85 24.16
C ASP A 203 13.65 -17.37 24.93
N LYS A 204 14.82 -17.28 24.28
CA LYS A 204 16.05 -16.77 24.89
C LYS A 204 16.15 -15.29 24.63
N PHE A 205 16.41 -14.53 25.70
CA PHE A 205 16.68 -13.12 25.60
C PHE A 205 17.89 -12.88 24.69
N GLU A 206 17.69 -12.17 23.59
CA GLU A 206 18.75 -11.83 22.65
C GLU A 206 18.79 -10.33 22.35
N ARG A 207 20.01 -9.86 22.08
CA ARG A 207 20.27 -8.56 21.49
C ARG A 207 20.84 -8.82 20.11
N ARG A 208 20.03 -8.68 19.07
CA ARG A 208 20.46 -8.91 17.69
C ARG A 208 20.48 -7.61 16.89
N PRO A 209 21.47 -7.41 16.00
CA PRO A 209 21.42 -6.34 15.02
C PRO A 209 20.15 -6.46 14.16
N TRP A 210 19.42 -5.36 14.04
CA TRP A 210 18.24 -5.24 13.19
C TRP A 210 18.53 -4.21 12.11
N ASN A 211 18.22 -4.57 10.88
CA ASN A 211 18.51 -3.77 9.69
C ASN A 211 17.18 -3.33 9.04
N PRO A 212 16.45 -2.37 9.62
CA PRO A 212 15.20 -1.91 9.02
C PRO A 212 15.43 -1.24 7.67
N ALA A 213 14.40 -1.18 6.84
CA ALA A 213 14.34 -0.33 5.67
C ALA A 213 13.24 0.72 5.88
N PHE A 214 13.43 1.91 5.32
CA PHE A 214 12.39 2.92 5.24
C PHE A 214 11.93 3.04 3.79
N GLU A 215 10.82 3.73 3.56
CA GLU A 215 10.19 3.80 2.24
C GLU A 215 10.20 5.21 1.66
N VAL A 216 10.61 5.30 0.39
CA VAL A 216 10.41 6.46 -0.49
C VAL A 216 9.47 6.03 -1.60
N VAL A 217 8.39 6.78 -1.82
CA VAL A 217 7.37 6.44 -2.84
C VAL A 217 7.29 7.54 -3.87
N TYR A 218 7.36 7.18 -5.14
CA TYR A 218 7.02 8.06 -6.26
C TYR A 218 5.71 7.61 -6.90
N ILE A 219 4.87 8.56 -7.31
CA ILE A 219 3.73 8.32 -8.19
C ILE A 219 3.88 9.24 -9.37
N TYR A 220 4.03 8.68 -10.56
CA TYR A 220 4.17 9.43 -11.80
C TYR A 220 2.96 9.24 -12.71
N ASP A 221 2.38 10.35 -13.14
CA ASP A 221 1.31 10.41 -14.13
C ASP A 221 1.86 10.93 -15.47
N PRO A 222 2.05 10.07 -16.48
CA PRO A 222 2.61 10.44 -17.77
C PRO A 222 1.66 11.31 -18.60
N GLN A 223 0.35 11.31 -18.32
CA GLN A 223 -0.63 12.10 -19.06
C GLN A 223 -0.65 13.56 -18.61
N ASP A 224 -0.57 13.77 -17.30
CA ASP A 224 -0.58 15.12 -16.71
C ASP A 224 0.83 15.69 -16.54
N GLY A 225 1.88 14.85 -16.62
CA GLY A 225 3.24 15.31 -16.34
C GLY A 225 3.41 15.63 -14.85
N ALA A 226 2.77 14.84 -13.98
CA ALA A 226 2.77 15.05 -12.55
C ALA A 226 3.60 13.97 -11.84
N LEU A 227 4.47 14.40 -10.92
CA LEU A 227 5.23 13.54 -10.04
C LEU A 227 4.85 13.86 -8.60
N GLU A 228 4.40 12.86 -7.86
CA GLU A 228 4.23 12.93 -6.42
C GLU A 228 5.34 12.12 -5.75
N LEU A 229 5.96 12.70 -4.73
CA LEU A 229 7.02 12.08 -3.94
C LEU A 229 6.60 12.09 -2.47
N HIS A 230 6.55 10.91 -1.86
CA HIS A 230 6.45 10.75 -0.42
C HIS A 230 7.85 10.56 0.17
N VAL A 231 8.34 11.57 0.89
CA VAL A 231 9.60 11.50 1.62
C VAL A 231 9.55 12.39 2.86
N GLN A 232 10.24 11.96 3.92
CA GLN A 232 10.48 12.81 5.09
C GLN A 232 11.76 13.62 4.91
N GLY A 233 11.65 14.94 5.05
CA GLY A 233 12.78 15.85 5.11
C GLY A 233 12.45 17.23 4.56
N ASP A 234 13.50 18.01 4.31
CA ASP A 234 13.41 19.40 3.87
C ASP A 234 13.19 19.55 2.35
N LYS A 235 13.20 20.78 1.86
CA LYS A 235 13.04 21.06 0.43
C LYS A 235 14.21 20.56 -0.41
N LYS A 236 15.41 20.46 0.18
CA LYS A 236 16.61 20.04 -0.53
C LYS A 236 16.49 18.56 -0.90
N ILE A 237 16.17 17.70 0.07
CA ILE A 237 15.99 16.27 -0.21
C ILE A 237 14.86 16.00 -1.20
N VAL A 238 13.74 16.74 -1.09
CA VAL A 238 12.63 16.60 -2.04
C VAL A 238 13.09 16.89 -3.47
N ARG A 239 13.79 18.01 -3.68
CA ARG A 239 14.31 18.39 -5.00
C ARG A 239 15.33 17.35 -5.50
N ASP A 240 16.32 17.03 -4.68
CA ASP A 240 17.41 16.15 -5.08
C ASP A 240 16.86 14.75 -5.47
N LEU A 241 15.93 14.20 -4.69
CA LEU A 241 15.30 12.90 -4.99
C LEU A 241 14.41 12.94 -6.25
N GLN A 242 13.71 14.05 -6.50
CA GLN A 242 12.99 14.24 -7.77
C GLN A 242 13.96 14.26 -8.96
N GLU A 243 15.11 14.94 -8.86
CA GLU A 243 16.14 14.95 -9.91
C GLU A 243 16.69 13.55 -10.18
N LEU A 244 16.94 12.75 -9.13
CA LEU A 244 17.37 11.35 -9.30
C LEU A 244 16.32 10.52 -10.05
N PHE A 245 15.04 10.71 -9.73
CA PHE A 245 13.95 10.07 -10.48
C PHE A 245 13.92 10.52 -11.95
N GLY A 246 14.07 11.81 -12.19
CA GLY A 246 14.15 12.37 -13.55
C GLY A 246 15.26 11.71 -14.36
N ARG A 247 16.47 11.58 -13.79
CA ARG A 247 17.61 10.97 -14.48
C ARG A 247 17.41 9.47 -14.72
N ALA A 248 17.05 8.71 -13.68
CA ALA A 248 17.03 7.24 -13.76
C ALA A 248 15.80 6.70 -14.51
N ILE A 249 14.63 7.28 -14.28
CA ILE A 249 13.35 6.75 -14.80
C ILE A 249 12.89 7.51 -16.03
N LEU A 250 13.14 8.82 -16.05
CA LEU A 250 12.77 9.66 -17.18
C LEU A 250 13.96 9.95 -18.09
N HIS A 251 15.21 9.57 -17.81
CA HIS A 251 16.34 9.92 -18.68
C HIS A 251 16.44 11.43 -18.99
N GLU A 252 16.09 12.28 -18.01
CA GLU A 252 16.03 13.74 -18.14
C GLU A 252 16.51 14.47 -16.88
N GLU A 253 17.17 15.61 -17.08
CA GLU A 253 17.43 16.55 -16.00
C GLU A 253 16.15 17.35 -15.70
N LEU A 254 15.72 17.34 -14.44
CA LEU A 254 14.62 18.20 -14.01
C LEU A 254 15.16 19.62 -13.77
N GLY A 255 14.52 20.63 -14.35
CA GLY A 255 14.84 22.04 -14.07
C GLY A 255 14.38 22.48 -12.68
N GLU A 256 14.51 23.78 -12.40
CA GLU A 256 13.93 24.37 -11.18
C GLU A 256 12.41 24.23 -11.16
N GLU A 257 11.84 23.96 -9.98
CA GLU A 257 10.40 23.82 -9.80
C GLU A 257 9.66 25.13 -10.08
N THR A 258 8.68 25.05 -10.98
CA THR A 258 7.81 26.16 -11.28
C THR A 258 6.86 26.41 -10.10
N LYS A 259 7.27 27.31 -9.18
CA LYS A 259 6.63 27.60 -7.87
C LYS A 259 5.13 27.95 -7.91
N ASN A 260 4.56 28.24 -9.08
CA ASN A 260 3.17 28.66 -9.27
C ASN A 260 2.39 27.79 -10.27
N SER A 261 2.79 26.54 -10.51
CA SER A 261 1.87 25.60 -11.18
C SER A 261 0.70 25.37 -10.22
N THR A 262 -0.38 26.13 -10.41
CA THR A 262 -1.61 25.90 -9.67
C THR A 262 -2.02 24.46 -9.98
N PRO A 263 -2.11 23.57 -8.97
CA PRO A 263 -2.27 22.16 -9.24
C PRO A 263 -3.56 21.85 -9.98
N TYR A 264 -4.55 22.74 -9.95
CA TYR A 264 -5.74 22.65 -10.77
C TYR A 264 -6.04 24.03 -11.32
N ASP A 265 -6.26 24.14 -12.63
CA ASP A 265 -6.85 25.34 -13.23
C ASP A 265 -8.36 25.36 -12.91
N LEU A 266 -8.67 25.89 -11.74
CA LEU A 266 -10.04 26.04 -11.25
C LEU A 266 -10.70 27.32 -11.77
N SER A 267 -10.07 28.04 -12.72
CA SER A 267 -10.61 29.27 -13.29
C SER A 267 -11.97 29.03 -13.95
N GLY A 268 -12.19 27.82 -14.49
CA GLY A 268 -13.47 27.41 -15.04
C GLY A 268 -14.63 27.54 -14.04
N LEU A 269 -14.40 27.26 -12.76
CA LEU A 269 -15.42 27.36 -11.70
C LEU A 269 -15.90 28.79 -11.43
N LYS A 270 -15.16 29.81 -11.91
CA LYS A 270 -15.58 31.22 -11.80
C LYS A 270 -16.67 31.57 -12.83
N ARG A 271 -16.87 30.76 -13.87
CA ARG A 271 -17.89 31.04 -14.90
C ARG A 271 -19.26 30.56 -14.42
N ARG A 272 -20.28 31.41 -14.55
CA ARG A 272 -21.66 31.08 -14.13
C ARG A 272 -22.30 29.95 -14.94
N ASP A 273 -21.80 29.71 -16.15
CA ASP A 273 -22.23 28.68 -17.08
C ASP A 273 -21.40 27.39 -16.97
N PHE A 274 -20.48 27.30 -16.00
CA PHE A 274 -19.71 26.09 -15.78
C PHE A 274 -20.64 24.96 -15.32
N SER A 275 -20.89 24.01 -16.21
CA SER A 275 -21.66 22.80 -15.91
C SER A 275 -20.76 21.72 -15.32
N PHE A 276 -21.28 20.98 -14.34
CA PHE A 276 -20.69 19.73 -13.88
C PHE A 276 -21.42 18.57 -14.58
N PRO A 277 -20.95 18.11 -15.75
CA PRO A 277 -21.56 16.95 -16.39
C PRO A 277 -21.41 15.74 -15.46
N THR A 278 -22.50 15.00 -15.26
CA THR A 278 -22.53 13.75 -14.50
C THR A 278 -22.90 12.61 -15.44
N ASP A 279 -22.30 11.43 -15.24
CA ASP A 279 -22.79 10.21 -15.87
C ASP A 279 -23.94 9.64 -15.01
N PRO A 280 -25.10 9.28 -15.60
CA PRO A 280 -26.15 8.57 -14.87
C PRO A 280 -25.66 7.32 -14.10
N ALA A 281 -24.60 6.65 -14.59
CA ALA A 281 -23.98 5.51 -13.93
C ALA A 281 -23.28 5.88 -12.61
N ASP A 282 -22.85 7.14 -12.44
CA ASP A 282 -22.16 7.62 -11.23
C ASP A 282 -23.09 7.73 -10.02
N ARG A 283 -24.42 7.66 -10.23
CA ARG A 283 -25.46 7.85 -9.20
C ARG A 283 -25.34 9.18 -8.44
N VAL A 284 -24.73 10.20 -9.07
CA VAL A 284 -24.61 11.55 -8.51
C VAL A 284 -25.81 12.39 -8.94
N LYS A 285 -26.57 12.90 -7.96
CA LYS A 285 -27.78 13.71 -8.20
C LYS A 285 -27.47 15.15 -8.63
N GLU A 286 -26.51 15.79 -7.98
CA GLU A 286 -26.07 17.15 -8.32
C GLU A 286 -24.63 17.39 -7.84
N VAL A 287 -23.91 18.25 -8.55
CA VAL A 287 -22.61 18.81 -8.13
C VAL A 287 -22.72 20.32 -8.15
N LYS A 288 -22.37 20.98 -7.05
CA LYS A 288 -22.42 22.44 -6.91
C LYS A 288 -21.24 22.98 -6.13
N VAL A 289 -20.80 24.19 -6.48
CA VAL A 289 -19.80 24.95 -5.72
C VAL A 289 -20.50 25.64 -4.56
N THR A 290 -20.13 25.33 -3.31
CA THR A 290 -20.73 25.92 -2.10
C THR A 290 -20.01 27.17 -1.62
N ALA A 291 -18.70 27.26 -1.85
CA ALA A 291 -17.90 28.43 -1.51
C ALA A 291 -16.77 28.60 -2.54
N LEU A 292 -16.55 29.83 -2.98
CA LEU A 292 -15.47 30.20 -3.89
C LEU A 292 -14.89 31.53 -3.44
N LYS A 293 -13.58 31.57 -3.14
CA LYS A 293 -12.90 32.82 -2.83
C LYS A 293 -12.49 33.49 -4.15
N LEU A 294 -13.07 34.66 -4.41
CA LEU A 294 -12.66 35.51 -5.52
C LEU A 294 -11.48 36.37 -5.04
N SER A 295 -10.34 36.20 -5.70
CA SER A 295 -9.15 37.06 -5.59
C SER A 295 -9.30 38.26 -6.48
#